data_AF-X1BDP0-F1
#
_entry.id   AF-X1BDP0-F1
#
_cell.length_a   1.000
_cell.length_b   1.000
_cell.length_c   1.000
_cell.angle_alpha   90.00
_cell.angle_beta   90.00
_cell.angle_gamma   90.00
#
_symmetry.space_group_name_H-M   'P 1'
#
loop_
_entity.id
_entity.type
_entity.pdbx_description
1 polymer ?
#
loop_
_entity_poly.entity_id
_entity_poly.type
_entity_poly.pdbx_seq_one_letter_code
_entity_poly.pdbx_strand_id
1 'polypeptide(L)'
;MLGPDFQLFSLDDIGYQSEIPENHKTLEDNATEKARCIYMKYKIDTFADDTGLEIGVLNGEPGVFSARYAGKEKNSNANMDKVLKKLHGVRNRNAQFRTVISLIYRGKEILFEGIVKGNILERKHGNSGFGYDPIFQ
;
A
#
# COMPACT_ATOMS: atom_id res chain seq x y z
N MET A 1 19.86 9.36 2.28
CA MET A 1 19.34 10.15 3.43
C MET A 1 18.97 11.53 2.90
N LEU A 2 17.87 12.13 3.37
CA LEU A 2 17.26 13.36 2.80
C LEU A 2 18.09 14.66 2.96
N GLY A 3 19.30 14.60 3.52
CA GLY A 3 20.13 15.77 3.79
C GLY A 3 19.68 16.57 5.02
N PRO A 4 20.37 17.67 5.35
CA PRO A 4 20.05 18.52 6.50
C PRO A 4 18.86 19.45 6.27
N ASP A 5 18.42 19.62 5.01
CA ASP A 5 17.39 20.58 4.63
C ASP A 5 15.96 20.12 4.97
N PHE A 6 15.80 18.85 5.34
CA PHE A 6 14.51 18.26 5.67
C PHE A 6 14.55 17.58 7.04
N GLN A 7 13.60 17.95 7.88
CA GLN A 7 13.28 17.22 9.10
C GLN A 7 12.01 16.41 8.88
N LEU A 8 12.08 15.10 9.09
CA LEU A 8 10.96 14.19 8.94
C LEU A 8 10.30 13.97 10.30
N PHE A 9 8.97 14.07 10.33
CA PHE A 9 8.14 13.75 11.49
C PHE A 9 7.21 12.59 11.15
N SER A 10 7.07 11.66 12.08
CA SER A 10 6.04 10.63 12.07
C SER A 10 4.73 11.17 12.67
N LEU A 11 3.65 10.39 12.59
CA LEU A 11 2.39 10.71 13.24
C LEU A 11 2.54 10.82 14.77
N ASP A 12 3.41 10.01 15.36
CA ASP A 12 3.70 10.04 16.80
C ASP A 12 4.40 11.34 17.20
N ASP A 13 5.35 11.82 16.40
CA ASP A 13 6.09 13.06 16.67
C ASP A 13 5.17 14.29 16.71
N ILE A 14 4.08 14.26 15.93
CA ILE A 14 3.07 15.35 15.88
C ILE A 14 1.85 15.06 16.78
N GLY A 15 1.90 13.98 17.58
CA GLY A 15 0.84 13.60 18.51
C GLY A 15 -0.49 13.22 17.85
N TYR A 16 -0.47 12.70 16.62
CA TYR A 16 -1.67 12.25 15.93
C TYR A 16 -1.93 10.75 16.19
N GLN A 17 -3.02 10.44 16.91
CA GLN A 17 -3.34 9.08 17.34
C GLN A 17 -4.64 8.52 16.73
N SER A 18 -5.35 9.31 15.93
CA SER A 18 -6.61 8.87 15.32
C SER A 18 -6.34 7.95 14.13
N GLU A 19 -7.25 7.02 13.84
CA GLU A 19 -7.18 6.28 12.58
C GLU A 19 -7.51 7.22 11.40
N ILE A 20 -6.74 7.09 10.32
CA ILE A 20 -7.04 7.77 9.07
C ILE A 20 -7.89 6.83 8.20
N PRO A 21 -9.08 7.24 7.76
CA PRO A 21 -9.95 6.39 6.96
C PRO A 21 -9.34 5.99 5.60
N GLU A 22 -9.49 4.72 5.21
CA GLU A 22 -9.07 4.19 3.90
C GLU A 22 -10.25 3.57 3.15
N ASN A 23 -11.24 4.42 2.84
CA ASN A 23 -12.54 3.99 2.31
C ASN A 23 -12.66 4.06 0.78
N HIS A 24 -11.60 4.52 0.10
CA HIS A 24 -11.66 4.73 -1.34
C HIS A 24 -11.38 3.44 -2.13
N LYS A 25 -11.68 3.51 -3.42
CA LYS A 25 -11.56 2.39 -4.37
C LYS A 25 -10.26 2.42 -5.16
N THR A 26 -9.44 3.46 -5.02
CA THR A 26 -8.18 3.65 -5.72
C THR A 26 -7.07 3.92 -4.70
N LEU A 27 -5.82 3.60 -5.07
CA LEU A 27 -4.65 3.88 -4.23
C LEU A 27 -4.41 5.39 -4.14
N GLU A 28 -4.66 6.09 -5.25
CA GLU A 28 -4.56 7.54 -5.40
C GLU A 28 -5.45 8.27 -4.39
N ASP A 29 -6.73 7.90 -4.32
CA ASP A 29 -7.69 8.54 -3.43
C ASP A 29 -7.36 8.27 -1.95
N ASN A 30 -6.91 7.05 -1.61
CA ASN A 30 -6.50 6.73 -0.25
C ASN A 30 -5.22 7.49 0.17
N ALA A 31 -4.21 7.54 -0.70
CA ALA A 31 -2.98 8.30 -0.44
C ALA A 31 -3.29 9.79 -0.27
N THR A 32 -4.16 10.32 -1.12
CA THR A 32 -4.67 11.71 -1.06
C THR A 32 -5.40 11.99 0.24
N GLU A 33 -6.38 11.17 0.62
CA GLU A 33 -7.13 11.34 1.87
C GLU A 33 -6.19 11.29 3.08
N LYS A 34 -5.21 10.38 3.08
CA LYS A 34 -4.21 10.28 4.13
C LYS A 34 -3.38 11.55 4.29
N ALA A 35 -2.81 12.05 3.19
CA ALA A 35 -2.02 13.28 3.21
C ALA A 35 -2.88 14.50 3.60
N ARG A 36 -4.08 14.62 3.02
CA ARG A 36 -5.00 15.75 3.28
C ARG A 36 -5.51 15.79 4.72
N CYS A 37 -5.81 14.64 5.32
CA CYS A 37 -6.28 14.57 6.71
C CYS A 37 -5.27 15.23 7.66
N ILE A 38 -3.99 14.90 7.51
CA ILE A 38 -2.90 15.44 8.32
C ILE A 38 -2.62 16.90 7.96
N TYR A 39 -2.51 17.23 6.67
CA TYR A 39 -2.28 18.61 6.22
C TYR A 39 -3.39 19.55 6.72
N MET A 40 -4.65 19.12 6.69
CA MET A 40 -5.77 19.97 7.12
C MET A 40 -5.73 20.28 8.61
N LYS A 41 -5.23 19.35 9.43
CA LYS A 41 -5.14 19.51 10.88
C LYS A 41 -3.92 20.33 11.31
N TYR A 42 -2.75 20.10 10.70
CA TYR A 42 -1.49 20.66 11.17
C TYR A 42 -0.90 21.75 10.26
N LYS A 43 -1.36 21.86 9.01
CA LYS A 43 -0.88 22.84 8.02
C LYS A 43 0.63 22.76 7.75
N ILE A 44 1.20 21.56 7.84
CA ILE A 44 2.61 21.27 7.53
C ILE A 44 2.70 20.46 6.24
N ASP A 45 3.79 20.64 5.47
CA ASP A 45 4.07 19.82 4.31
C ASP A 45 4.06 18.34 4.72
N THR A 46 3.27 17.54 4.01
CA THR A 46 2.94 16.17 4.41
C THR A 46 2.92 15.27 3.18
N PHE A 47 3.39 14.04 3.31
CA PHE A 47 3.12 13.01 2.34
C PHE A 47 2.55 11.76 3.00
N ALA A 48 1.81 10.97 2.23
CA ALA A 48 1.32 9.67 2.61
C ALA A 48 1.34 8.74 1.39
N ASP A 49 1.42 7.44 1.64
CA ASP A 49 1.40 6.42 0.59
C ASP A 49 0.21 5.47 0.73
N ASP A 50 -0.18 4.85 -0.38
CA ASP A 50 -1.04 3.67 -0.40
C ASP A 50 -0.46 2.63 -1.35
N THR A 51 -0.33 1.40 -0.86
CA THR A 51 0.33 0.31 -1.60
C THR A 51 -0.61 -0.89 -1.75
N GLY A 52 -0.66 -1.43 -2.97
CA GLY A 52 -1.43 -2.62 -3.29
C GLY A 52 -0.65 -3.64 -4.14
N LEU A 53 -0.98 -4.92 -3.96
CA LEU A 53 -0.64 -6.00 -4.87
C LEU A 53 -1.70 -6.09 -5.97
N GLU A 54 -1.31 -6.09 -7.22
CA GLU A 54 -2.19 -6.23 -8.37
C GLU A 54 -1.81 -7.47 -9.18
N ILE A 55 -2.74 -8.41 -9.33
CA ILE A 55 -2.50 -9.67 -10.06
C ILE A 55 -3.27 -9.62 -11.38
N GLY A 56 -2.56 -9.68 -12.50
CA GLY A 56 -3.13 -9.43 -13.82
C GLY A 56 -4.28 -10.38 -14.17
N VAL A 57 -4.10 -11.68 -13.92
CA VAL A 57 -5.14 -12.70 -14.17
C VAL A 57 -6.34 -12.62 -13.22
N LEU A 58 -6.22 -11.89 -12.11
CA LEU A 58 -7.33 -11.60 -11.21
C LEU A 58 -7.89 -10.19 -11.42
N ASN A 59 -7.69 -9.61 -12.62
CA ASN A 59 -8.14 -8.28 -12.98
C ASN A 59 -7.67 -7.18 -11.99
N GLY A 60 -6.43 -7.31 -11.50
CA GLY A 60 -5.82 -6.35 -10.57
C GLY A 60 -6.13 -6.60 -9.09
N GLU A 61 -6.89 -7.63 -8.73
CA GLU A 61 -7.05 -8.00 -7.31
C GLU A 61 -5.71 -8.48 -6.70
N PRO A 62 -5.45 -8.25 -5.40
CA PRO A 62 -6.28 -7.54 -4.42
C PRO A 62 -6.43 -6.01 -4.58
N GLY A 63 -5.47 -5.34 -5.23
CA GLY A 63 -5.43 -3.90 -5.41
C GLY A 63 -5.48 -3.13 -4.08
N VAL A 64 -6.33 -2.11 -4.01
CA VAL A 64 -6.60 -1.30 -2.81
C VAL A 64 -7.01 -2.12 -1.57
N PHE A 65 -7.52 -3.35 -1.76
CA PHE A 65 -7.91 -4.22 -0.67
C PHE A 65 -6.77 -5.09 -0.14
N SER A 66 -5.53 -4.88 -0.59
CA SER A 66 -4.37 -5.71 -0.26
C SER A 66 -4.20 -6.00 1.22
N ALA A 67 -4.31 -5.00 2.10
CA ALA A 67 -4.20 -5.19 3.54
C ALA A 67 -5.35 -6.02 4.13
N ARG A 68 -6.54 -6.00 3.52
CA ARG A 68 -7.80 -6.57 4.07
C ARG A 68 -8.46 -7.58 3.13
N TYR A 69 -7.67 -8.23 2.27
CA TYR A 69 -8.18 -9.02 1.17
C TYR A 69 -9.01 -10.23 1.63
N ALA A 70 -8.62 -10.85 2.74
CA ALA A 70 -9.34 -11.95 3.38
C ALA A 70 -10.35 -11.51 4.45
N GLY A 71 -10.38 -10.21 4.81
CA GLY A 71 -11.30 -9.68 5.81
C GLY A 71 -10.75 -8.46 6.55
N LYS A 72 -11.58 -7.86 7.42
CA LYS A 72 -11.25 -6.65 8.18
C LYS A 72 -10.14 -6.84 9.22
N GLU A 73 -9.83 -8.09 9.59
CA GLU A 73 -8.78 -8.44 10.56
C GLU A 73 -7.36 -8.14 10.06
N LYS A 74 -7.20 -7.77 8.78
CA LYS A 74 -5.91 -7.45 8.15
C LYS A 74 -4.85 -8.57 8.32
N ASN A 75 -5.29 -9.82 8.32
CA ASN A 75 -4.42 -10.98 8.50
C ASN A 75 -3.66 -11.31 7.21
N SER A 76 -2.35 -11.02 7.18
CA SER A 76 -1.49 -11.24 6.02
C SER A 76 -1.42 -12.71 5.58
N ASN A 77 -1.46 -13.66 6.52
CA ASN A 77 -1.48 -15.09 6.17
C ASN A 77 -2.76 -15.48 5.45
N ALA A 78 -3.91 -15.04 5.96
CA ALA A 78 -5.20 -15.29 5.32
C ALA A 78 -5.30 -14.62 3.94
N ASN A 79 -4.75 -13.41 3.80
CA ASN A 79 -4.65 -12.69 2.52
C ASN A 79 -3.86 -13.49 1.48
N MET A 80 -2.67 -13.97 1.84
CA MET A 80 -1.83 -14.81 0.97
C MET A 80 -2.51 -16.12 0.61
N ASP A 81 -3.12 -16.81 1.58
CA ASP A 81 -3.80 -18.09 1.34
C ASP A 81 -4.97 -17.93 0.36
N LYS A 82 -5.71 -16.81 0.46
CA LYS A 82 -6.77 -16.45 -0.49
C LYS A 82 -6.22 -16.22 -1.90
N VAL A 83 -5.09 -15.53 -2.04
CA VAL A 83 -4.42 -15.34 -3.33
C VAL A 83 -3.98 -16.69 -3.92
N LEU A 84 -3.25 -17.50 -3.14
CA LEU A 84 -2.75 -18.80 -3.60
C LEU A 84 -3.89 -19.74 -4.02
N LYS A 85 -4.99 -19.75 -3.26
CA LYS A 85 -6.20 -20.51 -3.59
C LYS A 85 -6.83 -20.06 -4.91
N LYS A 86 -6.96 -18.74 -5.13
CA LYS A 86 -7.51 -18.20 -6.40
C LYS A 86 -6.63 -18.50 -7.61
N LEU A 87 -5.32 -18.62 -7.41
CA LEU A 87 -4.37 -18.92 -8.46
C LEU A 87 -4.03 -20.42 -8.57
N HIS A 88 -4.77 -21.30 -7.91
CA HIS A 88 -4.54 -22.74 -8.03
C HIS A 88 -4.76 -23.22 -9.47
N GLY A 89 -3.77 -23.89 -10.06
CA GLY A 89 -3.80 -24.34 -11.47
C GLY A 89 -3.61 -23.24 -12.52
N VAL A 90 -3.43 -21.97 -12.11
CA VAL A 90 -3.24 -20.85 -13.04
C VAL A 90 -1.76 -20.70 -13.40
N ARG A 91 -1.46 -20.73 -14.71
CA ARG A 91 -0.10 -20.63 -15.26
C ARG A 91 0.44 -19.19 -15.29
N ASN A 92 -0.39 -18.24 -15.70
CA ASN A 92 0.01 -16.82 -15.72
C ASN A 92 -0.15 -16.24 -14.32
N ARG A 93 0.96 -15.89 -13.68
CA ARG A 93 1.00 -15.40 -12.29
C ARG A 93 1.62 -14.01 -12.20
N ASN A 94 1.66 -13.27 -13.32
CA ASN A 94 2.17 -11.91 -13.35
C ASN A 94 1.45 -11.04 -12.33
N ALA A 95 2.22 -10.36 -11.50
CA ALA A 95 1.73 -9.44 -10.48
C ALA A 95 2.64 -8.22 -10.39
N GLN A 96 2.16 -7.18 -9.72
CA GLN A 96 2.97 -6.03 -9.39
C GLN A 96 2.58 -5.47 -8.04
N PHE A 97 3.56 -4.98 -7.29
CA PHE A 97 3.30 -4.00 -6.25
C PHE A 97 3.23 -2.63 -6.87
N ARG A 98 2.17 -1.90 -6.55
CA ARG A 98 1.95 -0.52 -6.96
C ARG A 98 1.80 0.33 -5.71
N THR A 99 2.61 1.39 -5.62
CA THR A 99 2.57 2.36 -4.53
C THR A 99 2.28 3.72 -5.12
N VAL A 100 1.27 4.41 -4.58
CA VAL A 100 1.01 5.81 -4.87
C VAL A 100 1.38 6.64 -3.65
N ILE A 101 2.16 7.70 -3.87
CA ILE A 101 2.50 8.68 -2.83
C ILE A 101 1.79 9.99 -3.17
N SER A 102 1.00 10.53 -2.23
CA SER A 102 0.52 11.91 -2.29
C SER A 102 1.39 12.79 -1.41
N LEU A 103 1.96 13.85 -2.01
CA LEU A 103 2.73 14.89 -1.33
C LEU A 103 1.98 16.21 -1.43
N ILE A 104 1.66 16.80 -0.28
CA ILE A 104 1.20 18.19 -0.18
C ILE A 104 2.40 19.04 0.20
N TYR A 105 2.89 19.84 -0.74
CA TYR A 105 4.04 20.71 -0.58
C TYR A 105 3.66 22.16 -0.89
N ARG A 106 3.85 23.06 0.08
CA ARG A 106 3.46 24.48 -0.02
C ARG A 106 2.00 24.66 -0.45
N GLY A 107 1.13 23.80 0.08
CA GLY A 107 -0.30 23.78 -0.21
C GLY A 107 -0.70 23.26 -1.59
N LYS A 108 0.25 22.70 -2.37
CA LYS A 108 -0.03 22.04 -3.66
C LYS A 108 0.16 20.54 -3.53
N GLU A 109 -0.79 19.77 -4.04
CA GLU A 109 -0.74 18.32 -4.06
C GLU A 109 -0.05 17.80 -5.33
N ILE A 110 0.82 16.80 -5.15
CA ILE A 110 1.55 16.11 -6.21
C ILE A 110 1.47 14.61 -5.94
N LEU A 111 1.08 13.85 -6.95
CA LEU A 111 1.04 12.38 -6.89
C LEU A 111 2.27 11.78 -7.58
N PHE A 112 2.84 10.75 -6.97
CA PHE A 112 3.92 9.94 -7.52
C PHE A 112 3.51 8.47 -7.51
N GLU A 113 4.02 7.70 -8.48
CA GLU A 113 3.76 6.27 -8.59
C GLU A 113 5.07 5.49 -8.68
N GLY A 114 5.15 4.39 -7.92
CA GLY A 114 6.18 3.37 -8.05
C GLY A 114 5.57 2.01 -8.33
N ILE A 115 6.17 1.25 -9.25
CA ILE A 115 5.73 -0.11 -9.59
C ILE A 115 6.92 -1.07 -9.50
N VAL A 116 6.72 -2.17 -8.78
CA VAL A 116 7.63 -3.33 -8.77
C VAL A 116 6.91 -4.49 -9.43
N LYS A 117 7.37 -4.92 -10.60
CA LYS A 117 6.79 -6.03 -11.36
C LYS A 117 7.42 -7.35 -10.92
N GLY A 118 6.61 -8.41 -10.88
CA GLY A 118 7.03 -9.74 -10.48
C GLY A 118 5.97 -10.79 -10.76
N ASN A 119 6.03 -11.90 -10.03
CA ASN A 119 5.14 -13.04 -10.13
C ASN A 119 4.71 -13.55 -8.76
N ILE A 120 3.51 -14.12 -8.68
CA ILE A 120 3.09 -14.85 -7.49
C ILE A 120 3.68 -16.27 -7.52
N LEU A 121 4.31 -16.71 -6.43
CA LEU A 121 4.79 -18.08 -6.24
C LEU A 121 3.62 -19.07 -6.06
N GLU A 122 3.87 -20.36 -6.26
CA GLU A 122 2.86 -21.41 -6.00
C GLU A 122 2.68 -21.71 -4.51
N ARG A 123 3.70 -21.41 -3.71
CA ARG A 123 3.74 -21.63 -2.26
C ARG A 123 4.55 -20.52 -1.59
N LYS A 124 4.30 -20.31 -0.30
CA LYS A 124 5.08 -19.39 0.53
C LYS A 124 6.55 -19.81 0.54
N HIS A 125 7.46 -18.85 0.43
CA HIS A 125 8.90 -19.05 0.49
C HIS A 125 9.53 -17.94 1.35
N GLY A 126 10.41 -18.33 2.27
CA GLY A 126 11.01 -17.40 3.23
C GLY A 126 10.08 -17.04 4.39
N ASN A 127 10.68 -16.55 5.49
CA ASN A 127 9.99 -16.11 6.71
C ASN A 127 10.28 -14.64 7.03
N SER A 128 10.91 -13.91 6.10
CA SER A 128 11.25 -12.50 6.22
C SER A 128 10.31 -11.66 5.36
N GLY A 129 10.17 -10.38 5.68
CA GLY A 129 9.27 -9.46 4.97
C GLY A 129 7.91 -9.33 5.64
N PHE A 130 6.98 -8.65 4.95
CA PHE A 130 5.63 -8.38 5.42
C PHE A 130 4.60 -8.53 4.28
N GLY A 131 3.31 -8.59 4.62
CA GLY A 131 2.24 -8.64 3.63
C GLY A 131 2.34 -9.86 2.70
N TYR A 132 2.65 -9.62 1.42
CA TYR A 132 2.70 -10.64 0.36
C TYR A 132 4.13 -11.04 -0.05
N ASP A 133 5.16 -10.50 0.60
CA ASP A 133 6.57 -10.81 0.28
C ASP A 133 6.84 -12.32 0.17
N PRO A 134 6.32 -13.19 1.06
CA PRO A 134 6.59 -14.63 0.98
C PRO A 134 6.02 -15.32 -0.26
N ILE A 135 5.12 -14.67 -1.01
CA ILE A 135 4.54 -15.23 -2.23
C ILE A 135 4.86 -14.39 -3.48
N PHE A 136 5.71 -13.37 -3.39
CA PHE A 136 6.04 -12.48 -4.50
C PHE A 136 7.52 -12.63 -4.90
N GLN A 137 7.79 -12.68 -6.20
CA GLN A 137 9.14 -12.79 -6.78
C GLN A 137 9.34 -11.85 -7.94
#